data_AF-J6UG65-F1
#
_entry.id   AF-J6UG65-F1
#
_cell.length_a   1.000
_cell.length_b   1.000
_cell.length_c   1.000
_cell.angle_alpha   90.00
_cell.angle_beta   90.00
_cell.angle_gamma   90.00
#
_symmetry.space_group_name_H-M   'P 1'
#
loop_
_entity.id
_entity.type
_entity.pdbx_description
1 polymer ?
#
loop_
_entity_poly.entity_id
_entity_poly.type
_entity_poly.pdbx_seq_one_letter_code
_entity_poly.pdbx_strand_id
1 'polypeptide(L)'
;MNKFIAGMIAVFGAAAFAIFCIIVFEAPPIDTVQRGFRGLGMVENTNPRLERIKVGANQLPEPTPPSDKAGHTAASVYKNVPILGSMDEADFLRLMSDITAWVAPQQGCVYCHDENDYAAERPYTKIVSRRMLEMVRYINGSWKTHVADTGVSCFACHRGQPVPANAWFLPKRSQPFNIVGNRPAQNLATGSENVAFMAVQNQPFAPFLQKTDEIRVVPTRVLHGKNVPSMQATEATYGLMGHISQALGVNCTYCHNSRSFMSWDQSTPQRSTAWYAIRMVRALNNDYLEPLKPVFPANRLGPQGDVAKVNCTTCHAGVAKPLYGAAMIKDYPILVGPAPARTASAAK
;
A
#
# COMPACT_ATOMS: atom_id res chain seq x y z
N MET A 1 -46.45 -0.45 35.25
CA MET A 1 -45.05 -0.91 35.09
C MET A 1 -44.38 -0.82 36.45
N ASN A 2 -43.82 -1.92 36.97
CA ASN A 2 -43.26 -1.98 38.33
C ASN A 2 -42.05 -1.02 38.43
N LYS A 3 -41.90 -0.24 39.51
CA LYS A 3 -40.80 0.73 39.68
C LYS A 3 -39.41 0.08 39.50
N PHE A 4 -39.31 -1.19 39.87
CA PHE A 4 -38.12 -2.02 39.66
C PHE A 4 -37.78 -2.24 38.17
N ILE A 5 -38.79 -2.51 37.33
CA ILE A 5 -38.63 -2.72 35.89
C ILE A 5 -38.23 -1.40 35.20
N ALA A 6 -38.84 -0.28 35.59
CA ALA A 6 -38.46 1.03 35.08
C ALA A 6 -37.01 1.41 35.46
N GLY A 7 -36.58 1.08 36.68
CA GLY A 7 -35.19 1.27 37.12
C GLY A 7 -34.19 0.43 36.34
N MET A 8 -34.48 -0.85 36.07
CA MET A 8 -33.62 -1.70 35.25
C MET A 8 -33.49 -1.18 33.81
N ILE A 9 -34.60 -0.78 33.17
CA ILE A 9 -34.58 -0.22 31.81
C ILE A 9 -33.72 1.05 31.75
N ALA A 10 -33.81 1.93 32.75
CA ALA A 10 -33.00 3.14 32.81
C ALA A 10 -31.50 2.84 32.92
N VAL A 11 -31.11 1.87 33.74
CA VAL A 11 -29.70 1.45 33.89
C VAL A 11 -29.16 0.83 32.60
N PHE A 12 -29.90 -0.08 31.97
CA PHE A 12 -29.48 -0.67 30.69
C PHE A 12 -29.44 0.35 29.56
N GLY A 13 -30.39 1.28 29.51
CA GLY A 13 -30.38 2.39 28.54
C GLY A 13 -29.17 3.30 28.71
N ALA A 14 -28.84 3.67 29.94
CA ALA A 14 -27.66 4.48 30.24
C ALA A 14 -26.35 3.76 29.90
N ALA A 15 -26.25 2.46 30.23
CA ALA A 15 -25.08 1.65 29.89
C ALA A 15 -24.90 1.50 28.38
N ALA A 16 -25.99 1.24 27.64
CA ALA A 16 -25.96 1.14 26.18
C ALA A 16 -25.56 2.47 25.53
N PHE A 17 -26.08 3.60 26.03
CA PHE A 17 -25.69 4.93 25.57
C PHE A 17 -24.23 5.25 25.87
N ALA A 18 -23.73 4.89 27.06
CA ALA A 18 -22.32 5.07 27.40
C ALA A 18 -21.39 4.25 26.48
N ILE A 19 -21.74 2.99 26.19
CA ILE A 19 -21.02 2.14 25.25
C ILE A 19 -21.03 2.76 23.85
N PHE A 20 -22.20 3.24 23.38
CA PHE A 20 -22.31 3.95 22.11
C PHE A 20 -21.39 5.18 22.07
N CYS A 21 -21.37 6.00 23.13
CA CYS A 21 -20.50 7.16 23.20
C CYS A 21 -19.01 6.79 23.13
N ILE A 22 -18.59 5.71 23.80
CA ILE A 22 -17.19 5.23 23.79
C ILE A 22 -16.79 4.71 22.40
N ILE A 23 -17.70 4.05 21.67
CA ILE A 23 -17.40 3.46 20.36
C ILE A 23 -17.42 4.52 19.25
N VAL A 24 -18.26 5.55 19.37
CA VAL A 24 -18.51 6.52 18.29
C VAL A 24 -17.73 7.82 18.44
N PHE A 25 -17.45 8.25 19.69
CA PHE A 25 -16.80 9.53 19.93
C PHE A 25 -15.39 9.36 20.48
N GLU A 26 -14.48 10.18 19.98
CA GLU A 26 -13.13 10.30 20.50
C GLU A 26 -13.05 11.45 21.51
N ALA A 27 -12.49 11.18 22.69
CA ALA A 27 -12.36 12.18 23.74
C ALA A 27 -11.08 13.03 23.59
N PRO A 28 -11.13 14.34 23.89
CA PRO A 28 -9.92 15.17 23.97
C PRO A 28 -8.91 14.65 25.02
N PRO A 29 -7.64 15.09 24.97
CA PRO A 29 -7.05 16.00 23.97
C PRO A 29 -6.80 15.31 22.62
N ILE A 30 -6.78 16.13 21.56
CA ILE A 30 -6.38 15.76 20.19
C ILE A 30 -5.12 16.55 19.85
N ASP A 31 -4.15 15.89 19.25
CA ASP A 31 -2.92 16.53 18.79
C ASP A 31 -3.18 17.16 17.41
N THR A 32 -2.81 18.43 17.27
CA THR A 32 -3.03 19.18 16.02
C THR A 32 -1.70 19.70 15.48
N VAL A 33 -1.42 19.42 14.21
CA VAL A 33 -0.24 19.89 13.50
C VAL A 33 -0.65 20.81 12.35
N GLN A 34 -0.24 22.07 12.42
CA GLN A 34 -0.47 23.04 11.34
C GLN A 34 0.44 22.74 10.14
N ARG A 35 -0.15 22.68 8.93
CA ARG A 35 0.54 22.37 7.67
C ARG A 35 0.59 23.53 6.68
N GLY A 36 -0.22 24.57 6.89
CA GLY A 36 -0.27 25.76 6.01
C GLY A 36 -0.17 27.08 6.77
N PHE A 37 -0.31 28.20 6.04
CA PHE A 37 -0.33 29.52 6.66
C PHE A 37 -1.50 29.68 7.65
N ARG A 38 -1.28 30.47 8.70
CA ARG A 38 -2.28 30.71 9.75
C ARG A 38 -3.62 31.18 9.17
N GLY A 39 -4.73 30.65 9.69
CA GLY A 39 -6.09 30.99 9.23
C GLY A 39 -6.57 30.22 8.00
N LEU A 40 -5.75 29.39 7.35
CA LEU A 40 -6.17 28.58 6.21
C LEU A 40 -6.85 27.26 6.57
N GLY A 41 -6.87 26.87 7.85
CA GLY A 41 -7.44 25.59 8.30
C GLY A 41 -6.69 24.34 7.79
N MET A 42 -5.49 24.50 7.24
CA MET A 42 -4.64 23.39 6.82
C MET A 42 -3.97 22.76 8.03
N VAL A 43 -4.64 21.79 8.64
CA VAL A 43 -4.21 21.11 9.88
C VAL A 43 -4.43 19.60 9.79
N GLU A 44 -3.53 18.83 10.39
CA GLU A 44 -3.73 17.41 10.66
C GLU A 44 -4.13 17.24 12.12
N ASN A 45 -5.15 16.41 12.38
CA ASN A 45 -5.64 16.11 13.71
C ASN A 45 -5.43 14.63 13.98
N THR A 46 -4.85 14.31 15.13
CA THR A 46 -4.48 12.94 15.49
C THR A 46 -4.89 12.68 16.92
N ASN A 47 -5.59 11.56 17.15
CA ASN A 47 -5.86 11.10 18.50
C ASN A 47 -4.62 10.38 19.06
N PRO A 48 -3.97 10.91 20.11
CA PRO A 48 -2.73 10.35 20.63
C PRO A 48 -2.89 8.90 21.12
N ARG A 49 -4.10 8.50 21.55
CA ARG A 49 -4.36 7.14 22.04
C ARG A 49 -4.36 6.13 20.90
N LEU A 50 -5.04 6.46 19.80
CA LEU A 50 -5.07 5.62 18.61
C LEU A 50 -3.71 5.62 17.91
N GLU A 51 -3.02 6.75 17.92
CA GLU A 51 -1.68 6.87 17.33
C GLU A 51 -0.68 5.93 17.99
N ARG A 52 -0.69 5.82 19.33
CA ARG A 52 0.17 4.85 20.04
C ARG A 52 -0.10 3.41 19.61
N ILE A 53 -1.35 3.03 19.39
CA ILE A 53 -1.71 1.70 18.89
C ILE A 53 -1.17 1.51 17.47
N LYS A 54 -1.34 2.51 16.60
CA LYS A 54 -0.80 2.47 15.23
C LYS A 54 0.73 2.37 15.23
N VAL A 55 1.44 3.09 16.11
CA VAL A 55 2.90 2.99 16.28
C VAL A 55 3.31 1.57 16.66
N GLY A 56 2.62 0.94 17.61
CA GLY A 56 2.86 -0.45 17.98
C GLY A 56 2.65 -1.43 16.81
N ALA A 57 1.59 -1.23 16.01
CA ALA A 57 1.27 -2.08 14.85
C ALA A 57 2.19 -1.85 13.63
N ASN A 58 3.06 -0.85 13.67
CA ASN A 58 3.94 -0.45 12.56
C ASN A 58 5.43 -0.47 12.97
N GLN A 59 5.81 -1.32 13.93
CA GLN A 59 7.21 -1.54 14.28
C GLN A 59 7.92 -2.36 13.20
N LEU A 60 9.13 -1.94 12.85
CA LEU A 60 10.05 -2.75 12.05
C LEU A 60 10.68 -3.80 12.98
N PRO A 61 10.65 -5.11 12.63
CA PRO A 61 11.39 -6.12 13.38
C PRO A 61 12.88 -5.77 13.40
N GLU A 62 13.53 -6.03 14.55
CA GLU A 62 14.98 -5.87 14.63
C GLU A 62 15.65 -6.78 13.59
N PRO A 63 16.58 -6.24 12.78
CA PRO A 63 17.31 -7.05 11.82
C PRO A 63 18.21 -8.04 12.56
N THR A 64 18.44 -9.20 11.96
CA THR A 64 19.45 -10.14 12.46
C THR A 64 20.80 -9.41 12.59
N PRO A 65 21.61 -9.61 13.65
CA PRO A 65 22.91 -8.97 13.75
C PRO A 65 23.82 -9.31 12.55
N PRO A 66 24.68 -8.39 12.09
CA PRO A 66 25.68 -8.71 11.08
C PRO A 66 26.60 -9.84 11.54
N SER A 67 26.94 -10.75 10.63
CA SER A 67 27.98 -11.76 10.82
C SER A 67 29.33 -11.25 10.33
N ASP A 68 30.42 -11.88 10.81
CA ASP A 68 31.74 -11.68 10.23
C ASP A 68 31.73 -12.05 8.74
N LYS A 69 32.44 -11.26 7.92
CA LYS A 69 32.52 -11.50 6.47
C LYS A 69 33.17 -12.83 6.18
N ALA A 70 32.57 -13.59 5.27
CA ALA A 70 33.14 -14.86 4.79
C ALA A 70 34.33 -14.64 3.85
N GLY A 71 34.45 -13.45 3.25
CA GLY A 71 35.60 -13.06 2.41
C GLY A 71 35.47 -13.54 0.96
N HIS A 72 34.33 -14.10 0.60
CA HIS A 72 34.03 -14.57 -0.75
C HIS A 72 32.55 -14.37 -1.06
N THR A 73 32.19 -14.34 -2.35
CA THR A 73 30.85 -13.93 -2.79
C THR A 73 29.87 -15.11 -2.83
N ALA A 74 28.58 -14.82 -2.67
CA ALA A 74 27.51 -15.82 -2.76
C ALA A 74 27.53 -16.58 -4.10
N ALA A 75 27.84 -15.93 -5.21
CA ALA A 75 27.96 -16.59 -6.52
C ALA A 75 29.18 -17.52 -6.65
N SER A 76 30.21 -17.35 -5.81
CA SER A 76 31.37 -18.25 -5.81
C SER A 76 31.11 -19.57 -5.06
N VAL A 77 30.11 -19.59 -4.18
CA VAL A 77 29.76 -20.76 -3.33
C VAL A 77 28.49 -21.43 -3.81
N TYR A 78 27.45 -20.64 -4.07
CA TYR A 78 26.11 -21.13 -4.35
C TYR A 78 25.81 -21.12 -5.84
N LYS A 79 25.01 -22.10 -6.26
CA LYS A 79 24.48 -22.18 -7.62
C LYS A 79 23.22 -21.31 -7.74
N ASN A 80 23.02 -20.71 -8.92
CA ASN A 80 21.80 -19.99 -9.29
C ASN A 80 21.45 -18.77 -8.39
N VAL A 81 22.44 -17.89 -8.20
CA VAL A 81 22.30 -16.61 -7.45
C VAL A 81 22.45 -15.38 -8.38
N PRO A 82 21.54 -15.15 -9.35
CA PRO A 82 21.67 -14.09 -10.35
C PRO A 82 21.55 -12.66 -9.80
N ILE A 83 20.76 -12.44 -8.74
CA ILE A 83 20.48 -11.08 -8.23
C ILE A 83 21.47 -10.68 -7.12
N LEU A 84 21.71 -11.59 -6.17
CA LEU A 84 22.47 -11.35 -4.95
C LEU A 84 23.90 -11.91 -5.04
N GLY A 85 24.35 -12.31 -6.23
CA GLY A 85 25.60 -13.06 -6.41
C GLY A 85 26.86 -12.32 -5.97
N SER A 86 26.85 -10.98 -5.99
CA SER A 86 27.98 -10.13 -5.56
C SER A 86 28.03 -9.88 -4.05
N MET A 87 27.03 -10.35 -3.29
CA MET A 87 26.98 -10.21 -1.84
C MET A 87 28.00 -11.13 -1.18
N ASP A 88 28.57 -10.74 -0.04
CA ASP A 88 29.37 -11.66 0.78
C ASP A 88 28.48 -12.84 1.24
N GLU A 89 29.06 -14.03 1.32
CA GLU A 89 28.32 -15.25 1.66
C GLU A 89 27.59 -15.14 3.02
N ALA A 90 28.25 -14.58 4.03
CA ALA A 90 27.66 -14.46 5.37
C ALA A 90 26.48 -13.47 5.39
N ASP A 91 26.62 -12.35 4.66
CA ASP A 91 25.52 -11.39 4.48
C ASP A 91 24.36 -11.98 3.68
N PHE A 92 24.64 -12.85 2.71
CA PHE A 92 23.62 -13.53 1.91
C PHE A 92 22.75 -14.43 2.79
N LEU A 93 23.37 -15.24 3.65
CA LEU A 93 22.65 -16.10 4.60
C LEU A 93 21.82 -15.27 5.60
N ARG A 94 22.40 -14.19 6.14
CA ARG A 94 21.69 -13.23 7.00
C ARG A 94 20.44 -12.68 6.32
N LEU A 95 20.58 -12.19 5.09
CA LEU A 95 19.45 -11.66 4.32
C LEU A 95 18.39 -12.74 4.04
N MET A 96 18.76 -13.99 3.79
CA MET A 96 17.78 -15.08 3.64
C MET A 96 16.98 -15.29 4.93
N SER A 97 17.63 -15.30 6.10
CA SER A 97 16.94 -15.40 7.40
C SER A 97 15.97 -14.23 7.63
N ASP A 98 16.40 -13.01 7.31
CA ASP A 98 15.55 -11.82 7.45
C ASP A 98 14.35 -11.86 6.48
N ILE A 99 14.55 -12.28 5.22
CA ILE A 99 13.46 -12.48 4.26
C ILE A 99 12.46 -13.52 4.78
N THR A 100 12.93 -14.62 5.37
CA THR A 100 12.04 -15.61 5.99
C THR A 100 11.21 -14.98 7.09
N ALA A 101 11.82 -14.22 8.00
CA ALA A 101 11.10 -13.52 9.07
C ALA A 101 10.09 -12.50 8.51
N TRP A 102 10.43 -11.82 7.41
CA TRP A 102 9.60 -10.77 6.85
C TRP A 102 8.41 -11.27 6.02
N VAL A 103 8.52 -12.45 5.42
CA VAL A 103 7.54 -12.97 4.45
C VAL A 103 6.81 -14.20 4.96
N ALA A 104 7.53 -15.20 5.46
CA ALA A 104 6.97 -16.51 5.77
C ALA A 104 7.53 -17.10 7.08
N PRO A 105 7.45 -16.38 8.21
CA PRO A 105 8.06 -16.80 9.47
C PRO A 105 7.48 -18.12 10.00
N GLN A 106 6.23 -18.44 9.65
CA GLN A 106 5.57 -19.68 10.08
C GLN A 106 5.98 -20.88 9.24
N GLN A 107 6.27 -20.68 7.94
CA GLN A 107 6.60 -21.74 7.01
C GLN A 107 8.12 -21.96 6.87
N GLY A 108 8.93 -20.97 7.23
CA GLY A 108 10.38 -21.08 7.17
C GLY A 108 10.94 -21.08 5.75
N CYS A 109 12.19 -21.54 5.62
CA CYS A 109 12.94 -21.53 4.36
C CYS A 109 12.23 -22.28 3.22
N VAL A 110 11.54 -23.37 3.58
CA VAL A 110 10.89 -24.32 2.67
C VAL A 110 9.65 -23.73 1.99
N TYR A 111 9.20 -22.55 2.43
CA TYR A 111 8.20 -21.78 1.70
C TYR A 111 8.66 -21.39 0.31
N CYS A 112 9.94 -21.05 0.15
CA CYS A 112 10.54 -20.59 -1.11
C CYS A 112 11.57 -21.55 -1.69
N HIS A 113 11.95 -22.61 -0.98
CA HIS A 113 12.97 -23.56 -1.41
C HIS A 113 12.45 -24.98 -1.43
N ASP A 114 12.98 -25.80 -2.34
CA ASP A 114 12.98 -27.24 -2.16
C ASP A 114 14.08 -27.62 -1.15
N GLU A 115 13.70 -28.35 -0.11
CA GLU A 115 14.59 -28.90 0.92
C GLU A 115 15.72 -29.75 0.34
N ASN A 116 15.48 -30.41 -0.79
CA ASN A 116 16.46 -31.29 -1.45
C ASN A 116 17.38 -30.54 -2.42
N ASP A 117 16.98 -29.34 -2.88
CA ASP A 117 17.77 -28.54 -3.82
C ASP A 117 17.42 -27.05 -3.71
N TYR A 118 18.20 -26.33 -2.91
CA TYR A 118 18.07 -24.89 -2.74
C TYR A 118 18.33 -24.09 -4.01
N ALA A 119 18.97 -24.65 -5.04
CA ALA A 119 19.26 -23.98 -6.31
C ALA A 119 18.14 -24.16 -7.34
N ALA A 120 17.27 -25.16 -7.21
CA ALA A 120 16.16 -25.42 -8.13
C ALA A 120 15.17 -24.25 -8.23
N GLU A 121 14.62 -23.95 -9.42
CA GLU A 121 13.56 -22.94 -9.63
C GLU A 121 12.17 -23.48 -9.24
N ARG A 122 12.05 -24.03 -8.03
CA ARG A 122 10.80 -24.51 -7.44
C ARG A 122 10.88 -24.42 -5.91
N PRO A 123 9.74 -24.26 -5.21
CA PRO A 123 8.38 -24.07 -5.73
C PRO A 123 8.18 -22.70 -6.41
N TYR A 124 6.99 -22.44 -6.95
CA TYR A 124 6.68 -21.19 -7.68
C TYR A 124 7.02 -19.91 -6.89
N THR A 125 6.96 -19.99 -5.56
CA THR A 125 7.33 -18.93 -4.62
C THR A 125 8.79 -18.51 -4.75
N LYS A 126 9.70 -19.38 -5.20
CA LYS A 126 11.09 -19.00 -5.48
C LYS A 126 11.19 -18.04 -6.66
N ILE A 127 10.48 -18.37 -7.74
CA ILE A 127 10.41 -17.54 -8.96
C ILE A 127 9.80 -16.18 -8.62
N VAL A 128 8.72 -16.17 -7.84
CA VAL A 128 8.08 -14.94 -7.34
C VAL A 128 9.05 -14.15 -6.44
N SER A 129 9.73 -14.81 -5.49
CA SER A 129 10.68 -14.16 -4.57
C SER A 129 11.85 -13.51 -5.31
N ARG A 130 12.36 -14.17 -6.35
CA ARG A 130 13.37 -13.61 -7.25
C ARG A 130 12.86 -12.32 -7.89
N ARG A 131 11.65 -12.32 -8.44
CA ARG A 131 11.04 -11.12 -9.02
C ARG A 131 10.78 -10.01 -7.98
N MET A 132 10.43 -10.36 -6.75
CA MET A 132 10.25 -9.38 -5.66
C MET A 132 11.57 -8.74 -5.24
N LEU A 133 12.69 -9.47 -5.25
CA LEU A 133 14.02 -8.88 -5.01
C LEU A 133 14.37 -7.82 -6.05
N GLU A 134 14.09 -8.09 -7.33
CA GLU A 134 14.27 -7.10 -8.40
C GLU A 134 13.35 -5.89 -8.21
N MET A 135 12.11 -6.12 -7.79
CA MET A 135 11.13 -5.07 -7.51
C MET A 135 11.59 -4.16 -6.37
N VAL A 136 12.05 -4.73 -5.25
CA VAL A 136 12.57 -3.99 -4.10
C VAL A 136 13.79 -3.17 -4.49
N ARG A 137 14.75 -3.77 -5.21
CA ARG A 137 15.93 -3.06 -5.72
C ARG A 137 15.56 -1.89 -6.64
N TYR A 138 14.59 -2.10 -7.51
CA TYR A 138 14.07 -1.06 -8.41
C TYR A 138 13.41 0.09 -7.65
N ILE A 139 12.54 -0.20 -6.67
CA ILE A 139 11.93 0.83 -5.82
C ILE A 139 13.03 1.66 -5.15
N ASN A 140 13.97 0.99 -4.50
CA ASN A 140 15.00 1.65 -3.70
C ASN A 140 16.02 2.42 -4.54
N GLY A 141 16.34 1.96 -5.75
CA GLY A 141 17.31 2.64 -6.62
C GLY A 141 16.70 3.68 -7.55
N SER A 142 15.50 3.45 -8.08
CA SER A 142 14.92 4.28 -9.15
C SER A 142 13.80 5.22 -8.71
N TRP A 143 13.21 5.00 -7.52
CA TRP A 143 12.11 5.81 -7.02
C TRP A 143 12.49 6.64 -5.78
N LYS A 144 13.73 7.13 -5.74
CA LYS A 144 14.22 8.04 -4.69
C LYS A 144 13.37 9.31 -4.54
N THR A 145 12.72 9.75 -5.62
CA THR A 145 11.74 10.86 -5.59
C THR A 145 10.49 10.55 -4.75
N HIS A 146 10.25 9.29 -4.42
CA HIS A 146 9.20 8.83 -3.52
C HIS A 146 9.73 8.27 -2.20
N VAL A 147 10.58 7.24 -2.25
CA VAL A 147 11.03 6.49 -1.05
C VAL A 147 12.27 7.09 -0.36
N ALA A 148 12.89 8.10 -0.98
CA ALA A 148 14.14 8.71 -0.51
C ALA A 148 15.18 7.66 -0.07
N ASP A 149 15.88 7.91 1.02
CA ASP A 149 16.86 6.98 1.59
C ASP A 149 16.27 6.02 2.64
N THR A 150 14.98 6.16 2.97
CA THR A 150 14.27 5.20 3.81
C THR A 150 14.13 3.85 3.08
N GLY A 151 13.82 3.89 1.79
CA GLY A 151 13.60 2.70 0.97
C GLY A 151 12.43 1.84 1.44
N VAL A 152 12.39 0.59 0.95
CA VAL A 152 11.45 -0.46 1.34
C VAL A 152 12.19 -1.79 1.50
N SER A 153 11.73 -2.61 2.43
CA SER A 153 12.09 -4.04 2.54
C SER A 153 10.87 -4.91 2.22
N CYS A 154 11.04 -6.24 2.25
CA CYS A 154 9.93 -7.19 2.11
C CYS A 154 8.85 -6.96 3.18
N PHE A 155 9.27 -6.58 4.40
CA PHE A 155 8.39 -6.35 5.53
C PHE A 155 7.42 -5.18 5.32
N ALA A 156 7.80 -4.18 4.51
CA ALA A 156 6.94 -3.04 4.21
C ALA A 156 5.56 -3.48 3.70
N CYS A 157 5.52 -4.53 2.87
CA CYS A 157 4.30 -5.10 2.30
C CYS A 157 3.82 -6.34 3.04
N HIS A 158 4.72 -7.30 3.30
CA HIS A 158 4.34 -8.64 3.75
C HIS A 158 4.00 -8.69 5.23
N ARG A 159 4.69 -7.93 6.07
CA ARG A 159 4.47 -7.90 7.54
C ARG A 159 4.34 -9.30 8.17
N GLY A 160 5.22 -10.22 7.76
CA GLY A 160 5.24 -11.61 8.24
C GLY A 160 4.16 -12.51 7.64
N GLN A 161 3.48 -12.08 6.58
CA GLN A 161 2.47 -12.86 5.87
C GLN A 161 2.90 -13.13 4.42
N PRO A 162 2.80 -14.39 3.93
CA PRO A 162 3.22 -14.68 2.57
C PRO A 162 2.39 -13.98 1.49
N VAL A 163 1.13 -13.66 1.81
CA VAL A 163 0.26 -12.82 0.99
C VAL A 163 0.04 -11.50 1.74
N PRO A 164 0.46 -10.35 1.19
CA PRO A 164 0.22 -9.06 1.82
C PRO A 164 -1.26 -8.81 2.09
N ALA A 165 -1.60 -8.42 3.33
CA ALA A 165 -2.99 -8.24 3.76
C ALA A 165 -3.76 -7.17 2.97
N ASN A 166 -3.03 -6.14 2.49
CA ASN A 166 -3.59 -4.99 1.78
C ASN A 166 -3.31 -5.03 0.26
N ALA A 167 -3.13 -6.22 -0.30
CA ALA A 167 -3.13 -6.40 -1.75
C ALA A 167 -4.55 -6.27 -2.33
N TRP A 168 -4.65 -6.01 -3.63
CA TRP A 168 -5.95 -5.93 -4.31
C TRP A 168 -6.02 -6.79 -5.57
N PHE A 169 -7.24 -7.15 -5.96
CA PHE A 169 -7.57 -7.91 -7.16
C PHE A 169 -8.69 -7.21 -7.93
N LEU A 170 -8.86 -7.54 -9.21
CA LEU A 170 -10.03 -7.12 -9.94
C LEU A 170 -11.29 -7.69 -9.27
N PRO A 171 -12.27 -6.84 -8.96
CA PRO A 171 -13.47 -7.29 -8.26
C PRO A 171 -14.25 -8.26 -9.14
N LYS A 172 -15.04 -9.15 -8.53
CA LYS A 172 -15.95 -10.01 -9.28
C LYS A 172 -16.86 -9.13 -10.14
N ARG A 173 -16.99 -9.45 -11.43
CA ARG A 173 -17.93 -8.74 -12.32
C ARG A 173 -19.32 -8.80 -11.69
N SER A 174 -19.95 -7.65 -11.49
CA SER A 174 -21.31 -7.60 -10.98
C SER A 174 -22.23 -8.33 -11.94
N GLN A 175 -23.09 -9.21 -11.41
CA GLN A 175 -24.19 -9.75 -12.19
C GLN A 175 -25.05 -8.58 -12.67
N PRO A 176 -25.46 -8.53 -13.95
CA PRO A 176 -26.37 -7.50 -14.40
C PRO A 176 -27.64 -7.60 -13.54
N PHE A 177 -27.98 -6.54 -12.83
CA PHE A 177 -29.34 -6.43 -12.29
C PHE A 177 -30.30 -6.36 -13.48
N ASN A 178 -31.53 -6.87 -13.33
CA ASN A 178 -32.61 -6.71 -14.32
C ASN A 178 -33.07 -5.24 -14.50
N ILE A 179 -32.25 -4.27 -14.09
CA ILE A 179 -32.44 -2.84 -14.27
C ILE A 179 -31.53 -2.42 -15.42
N VAL A 180 -32.10 -1.79 -16.44
CA VAL A 180 -31.37 -1.23 -17.57
C VAL A 180 -30.45 -0.13 -17.06
N GLY A 181 -29.17 -0.45 -16.85
CA GLY A 181 -28.16 0.50 -16.40
C GLY A 181 -27.01 -0.19 -15.68
N ASN A 182 -25.78 0.07 -16.11
CA ASN A 182 -24.60 -0.36 -15.39
C ASN A 182 -24.41 0.56 -14.17
N ARG A 183 -24.46 0.03 -12.95
CA ARG A 183 -24.06 0.79 -11.75
C ARG A 183 -22.52 0.91 -11.80
N PRO A 184 -21.93 2.12 -11.85
CA PRO A 184 -20.48 2.30 -11.97
C PRO A 184 -19.76 2.05 -10.63
N ALA A 185 -20.09 0.94 -9.96
CA ALA A 185 -19.56 0.54 -8.66
C ALA A 185 -19.58 1.68 -7.61
N GLN A 186 -20.73 2.32 -7.43
CA GLN A 186 -20.95 3.41 -6.47
C GLN A 186 -22.25 3.19 -5.68
N ASN A 187 -22.45 3.93 -4.59
CA ASN A 187 -23.59 3.78 -3.68
C ASN A 187 -23.73 2.34 -3.12
N LEU A 188 -22.59 1.69 -2.85
CA LEU A 188 -22.52 0.33 -2.32
C LEU A 188 -21.59 0.30 -1.12
N ALA A 189 -22.00 -0.41 -0.06
CA ALA A 189 -21.13 -0.66 1.10
C ALA A 189 -19.94 -1.55 0.71
N THR A 190 -20.16 -2.57 -0.11
CA THR A 190 -19.10 -3.47 -0.59
C THR A 190 -18.07 -2.71 -1.42
N GLY A 191 -16.81 -2.72 -0.98
CA GLY A 191 -15.70 -2.04 -1.64
C GLY A 191 -15.58 -0.57 -1.24
N SER A 192 -16.51 -0.01 -0.46
CA SER A 192 -16.45 1.38 0.01
C SER A 192 -15.26 1.62 0.95
N GLU A 193 -14.76 0.58 1.62
CA GLU A 193 -13.53 0.61 2.40
C GLU A 193 -12.29 1.00 1.56
N ASN A 194 -12.34 0.83 0.23
CA ASN A 194 -11.27 1.28 -0.66
C ASN A 194 -11.27 2.80 -0.87
N VAL A 195 -12.38 3.48 -0.57
CA VAL A 195 -12.60 4.90 -0.81
C VAL A 195 -13.10 5.61 0.45
N ALA A 196 -12.54 5.24 1.61
CA ALA A 196 -12.85 5.85 2.91
C ALA A 196 -14.36 5.84 3.26
N PHE A 197 -15.06 4.76 2.93
CA PHE A 197 -16.49 4.55 3.19
C PHE A 197 -17.43 5.58 2.54
N MET A 198 -16.96 6.28 1.51
CA MET A 198 -17.78 7.21 0.74
C MET A 198 -18.69 6.47 -0.25
N ALA A 199 -19.83 7.07 -0.59
CA ALA A 199 -20.80 6.52 -1.55
C ALA A 199 -20.43 6.75 -3.04
N VAL A 200 -19.21 7.22 -3.32
CA VAL A 200 -18.70 7.44 -4.69
C VAL A 200 -18.24 6.13 -5.34
N GLN A 201 -17.71 6.21 -6.56
CA GLN A 201 -17.12 5.06 -7.26
C GLN A 201 -16.02 4.41 -6.40
N ASN A 202 -16.22 3.13 -6.07
CA ASN A 202 -15.47 2.41 -5.05
C ASN A 202 -14.42 1.44 -5.62
N GLN A 203 -14.14 1.53 -6.92
CA GLN A 203 -13.13 0.74 -7.62
C GLN A 203 -12.02 1.64 -8.23
N PRO A 204 -11.27 2.39 -7.41
CA PRO A 204 -10.29 3.36 -7.92
C PRO A 204 -9.01 2.72 -8.48
N PHE A 205 -8.73 1.45 -8.16
CA PHE A 205 -7.41 0.87 -8.41
C PHE A 205 -7.14 0.54 -9.87
N ALA A 206 -8.04 -0.16 -10.56
CA ALA A 206 -7.80 -0.54 -11.95
C ALA A 206 -7.66 0.69 -12.88
N PRO A 207 -8.53 1.71 -12.81
CA PRO A 207 -8.39 2.93 -13.63
C PRO A 207 -7.11 3.72 -13.33
N PHE A 208 -6.75 3.87 -12.04
CA PHE A 208 -5.74 4.85 -11.65
C PHE A 208 -4.40 4.28 -11.18
N LEU A 209 -4.35 3.04 -10.69
CA LEU A 209 -3.15 2.40 -10.15
C LEU A 209 -2.66 1.22 -11.00
N GLN A 210 -3.46 0.74 -11.94
CA GLN A 210 -3.04 -0.19 -12.98
C GLN A 210 -3.00 0.51 -14.35
N LYS A 211 -4.10 1.17 -14.74
CA LYS A 211 -4.16 1.99 -15.96
C LYS A 211 -3.69 3.42 -15.69
N THR A 212 -3.77 4.23 -16.74
CA THR A 212 -3.30 5.62 -16.78
C THR A 212 -4.43 6.62 -16.95
N ASP A 213 -5.65 6.27 -16.53
CA ASP A 213 -6.82 7.15 -16.62
C ASP A 213 -6.52 8.50 -15.95
N GLU A 214 -7.08 9.56 -16.52
CA GLU A 214 -6.79 10.93 -16.11
C GLU A 214 -7.42 11.24 -14.74
N ILE A 215 -6.60 11.79 -13.84
CA ILE A 215 -7.01 12.18 -12.48
C ILE A 215 -7.44 13.66 -12.46
N ARG A 216 -6.94 14.49 -13.38
CA ARG A 216 -7.26 15.92 -13.42
C ARG A 216 -8.67 16.14 -13.95
N VAL A 217 -9.53 16.69 -13.09
CA VAL A 217 -10.93 17.00 -13.43
C VAL A 217 -11.25 18.50 -13.41
N VAL A 218 -10.38 19.32 -12.82
CA VAL A 218 -10.58 20.78 -12.74
C VAL A 218 -10.07 21.45 -14.03
N PRO A 219 -10.90 22.20 -14.77
CA PRO A 219 -10.48 22.94 -15.95
C PRO A 219 -9.46 24.03 -15.63
N THR A 220 -8.56 24.33 -16.56
CA THR A 220 -7.55 25.41 -16.43
C THR A 220 -8.05 26.78 -16.90
N ARG A 221 -9.32 26.88 -17.31
CA ARG A 221 -9.96 28.11 -17.77
C ARG A 221 -11.17 28.43 -16.90
N VAL A 222 -11.47 29.72 -16.74
CA VAL A 222 -12.60 30.20 -15.93
C VAL A 222 -13.93 29.91 -16.61
N LEU A 223 -14.02 30.17 -17.91
CA LEU A 223 -15.27 30.01 -18.67
C LEU A 223 -15.48 28.56 -19.10
N HIS A 224 -16.75 28.17 -19.14
CA HIS A 224 -17.15 26.88 -19.70
C HIS A 224 -16.68 26.74 -21.14
N GLY A 225 -16.40 25.51 -21.58
CA GLY A 225 -16.05 25.24 -22.97
C GLY A 225 -16.19 23.76 -23.30
N LYS A 226 -15.63 23.33 -24.42
CA LYS A 226 -15.74 21.93 -24.86
C LYS A 226 -14.87 20.99 -24.02
N ASN A 227 -15.25 19.71 -23.98
CA ASN A 227 -14.52 18.60 -23.34
C ASN A 227 -14.28 18.80 -21.83
N VAL A 228 -15.31 19.23 -21.08
CA VAL A 228 -15.22 19.29 -19.61
C VAL A 228 -15.37 17.88 -19.03
N PRO A 229 -14.53 17.48 -18.06
CA PRO A 229 -14.70 16.23 -17.34
C PRO A 229 -16.11 16.10 -16.74
N SER A 230 -16.67 14.88 -16.73
CA SER A 230 -17.99 14.65 -16.16
C SER A 230 -17.96 14.65 -14.62
N MET A 231 -19.14 14.77 -14.01
CA MET A 231 -19.28 14.56 -12.57
C MET A 231 -18.88 13.14 -12.16
N GLN A 232 -19.14 12.11 -13.00
CA GLN A 232 -18.67 10.75 -12.71
C GLN A 232 -17.13 10.67 -12.67
N ALA A 233 -16.43 11.37 -13.56
CA ALA A 233 -14.97 11.43 -13.51
C ALA A 233 -14.46 12.16 -12.25
N THR A 234 -15.21 13.18 -11.80
CA THR A 234 -14.94 13.90 -10.55
C THR A 234 -15.10 12.99 -9.33
N GLU A 235 -16.19 12.22 -9.26
CA GLU A 235 -16.43 11.23 -8.21
C GLU A 235 -15.37 10.12 -8.21
N ALA A 236 -14.94 9.64 -9.37
CA ALA A 236 -13.86 8.66 -9.50
C ALA A 236 -12.53 9.19 -8.92
N THR A 237 -12.19 10.43 -9.27
CA THR A 237 -11.01 11.12 -8.74
C THR A 237 -11.12 11.33 -7.24
N TYR A 238 -12.30 11.72 -6.75
CA TYR A 238 -12.53 11.93 -5.32
C TYR A 238 -12.42 10.63 -4.54
N GLY A 239 -12.93 9.51 -5.07
CA GLY A 239 -12.75 8.17 -4.51
C GLY A 239 -11.28 7.78 -4.39
N LEU A 240 -10.47 8.02 -5.44
CA LEU A 240 -9.03 7.81 -5.39
C LEU A 240 -8.35 8.67 -4.32
N MET A 241 -8.72 9.95 -4.20
CA MET A 241 -8.15 10.82 -3.16
C MET A 241 -8.55 10.36 -1.75
N GLY A 242 -9.78 9.87 -1.57
CA GLY A 242 -10.22 9.21 -0.34
C GLY A 242 -9.38 8.00 0.02
N HIS A 243 -9.09 7.13 -0.98
CA HIS A 243 -8.16 6.01 -0.81
C HIS A 243 -6.79 6.47 -0.31
N ILE A 244 -6.19 7.45 -0.99
CA ILE A 244 -4.83 7.93 -0.66
C ILE A 244 -4.79 8.49 0.76
N SER A 245 -5.77 9.33 1.13
CA SER A 245 -5.89 9.90 2.48
C SER A 245 -5.99 8.81 3.55
N GLN A 246 -6.86 7.82 3.34
CA GLN A 246 -7.03 6.69 4.28
C GLN A 246 -5.78 5.81 4.35
N ALA A 247 -5.15 5.51 3.22
CA ALA A 247 -3.96 4.68 3.12
C ALA A 247 -2.76 5.29 3.86
N LEU A 248 -2.66 6.62 3.89
CA LEU A 248 -1.61 7.36 4.58
C LEU A 248 -2.03 7.82 5.99
N GLY A 249 -3.31 7.71 6.35
CA GLY A 249 -3.82 8.19 7.64
C GLY A 249 -3.74 9.71 7.80
N VAL A 250 -4.00 10.46 6.72
CA VAL A 250 -3.89 11.92 6.66
C VAL A 250 -5.13 12.55 6.03
N ASN A 251 -5.28 13.87 6.17
CA ASN A 251 -6.32 14.64 5.50
C ASN A 251 -5.88 15.13 4.10
N CYS A 252 -6.83 15.68 3.35
CA CYS A 252 -6.57 16.37 2.07
C CYS A 252 -5.55 17.51 2.22
N THR A 253 -5.54 18.17 3.37
CA THR A 253 -4.65 19.29 3.72
C THR A 253 -3.19 18.90 3.86
N TYR A 254 -2.90 17.61 3.95
CA TYR A 254 -1.55 17.07 3.89
C TYR A 254 -0.89 17.35 2.55
N CYS A 255 -1.67 17.40 1.46
CA CYS A 255 -1.20 17.62 0.09
C CYS A 255 -1.72 18.93 -0.54
N HIS A 256 -2.91 19.40 -0.16
CA HIS A 256 -3.62 20.45 -0.88
C HIS A 256 -4.00 21.64 0.00
N ASN A 257 -4.10 22.81 -0.62
CA ASN A 257 -5.01 23.86 -0.16
C ASN A 257 -6.35 23.65 -0.85
N SER A 258 -7.40 23.30 -0.10
CA SER A 258 -8.71 22.92 -0.66
C SER A 258 -9.43 24.05 -1.39
N ARG A 259 -9.01 25.31 -1.23
CA ARG A 259 -9.53 26.43 -2.06
C ARG A 259 -9.21 26.25 -3.55
N SER A 260 -8.16 25.47 -3.88
CA SER A 260 -7.82 25.09 -5.25
C SER A 260 -6.99 23.81 -5.29
N PHE A 261 -7.65 22.67 -5.50
CA PHE A 261 -6.98 21.37 -5.63
C PHE A 261 -6.06 21.26 -6.86
N MET A 262 -6.28 22.08 -7.90
CA MET A 262 -5.44 22.04 -9.10
C MET A 262 -4.11 22.80 -8.96
N SER A 263 -4.07 23.85 -8.13
CA SER A 263 -2.94 24.78 -8.01
C SER A 263 -1.76 24.12 -7.31
N TRP A 264 -0.68 23.89 -8.05
CA TRP A 264 0.55 23.26 -7.54
C TRP A 264 1.37 24.20 -6.66
N ASP A 265 1.39 25.48 -6.99
CA ASP A 265 2.04 26.56 -6.24
C ASP A 265 1.42 26.80 -4.85
N GLN A 266 0.22 26.29 -4.60
CA GLN A 266 -0.48 26.36 -3.30
C GLN A 266 -0.62 24.98 -2.64
N SER A 267 -0.01 23.95 -3.22
CA SER A 267 0.06 22.61 -2.65
C SER A 267 1.27 22.47 -1.74
N THR A 268 1.28 21.44 -0.90
CA THR A 268 2.45 21.10 -0.09
C THR A 268 3.43 20.25 -0.92
N PRO A 269 4.72 20.12 -0.50
CA PRO A 269 5.68 19.24 -1.16
C PRO A 269 5.22 17.76 -1.24
N GLN A 270 4.39 17.33 -0.30
CA GLN A 270 3.85 15.97 -0.23
C GLN A 270 3.03 15.61 -1.48
N ARG A 271 2.38 16.59 -2.12
CA ARG A 271 1.66 16.35 -3.39
C ARG A 271 2.59 15.91 -4.51
N SER A 272 3.80 16.45 -4.57
CA SER A 272 4.82 16.03 -5.55
C SER A 272 5.31 14.62 -5.27
N THR A 273 5.57 14.27 -4.00
CA THR A 273 5.91 12.90 -3.60
C THR A 273 4.80 11.90 -3.95
N ALA A 274 3.53 12.24 -3.70
CA ALA A 274 2.38 11.43 -4.05
C ALA A 274 2.19 11.28 -5.57
N TRP A 275 2.53 12.32 -6.34
CA TRP A 275 2.49 12.26 -7.80
C TRP A 275 3.41 11.18 -8.36
N TYR A 276 4.66 11.10 -7.85
CA TYR A 276 5.60 10.04 -8.22
C TYR A 276 5.15 8.68 -7.69
N ALA A 277 4.58 8.61 -6.48
CA ALA A 277 4.05 7.38 -5.91
C ALA A 277 3.03 6.69 -6.83
N ILE A 278 2.10 7.46 -7.43
CA ILE A 278 1.11 6.92 -8.38
C ILE A 278 1.79 6.25 -9.58
N ARG A 279 2.85 6.86 -10.13
CA ARG A 279 3.59 6.28 -11.28
C ARG A 279 4.38 5.06 -10.85
N MET A 280 4.98 5.09 -9.67
CA MET A 280 5.67 3.94 -9.09
C MET A 280 4.71 2.76 -8.99
N VAL A 281 3.57 2.92 -8.31
CA VAL A 281 2.58 1.85 -8.13
C VAL A 281 2.10 1.29 -9.48
N ARG A 282 1.86 2.14 -10.48
CA ARG A 282 1.55 1.70 -11.85
C ARG A 282 2.67 0.84 -12.44
N ALA A 283 3.93 1.25 -12.31
CA ALA A 283 5.05 0.47 -12.80
C ALA A 283 5.17 -0.87 -12.06
N LEU A 284 4.99 -0.90 -10.74
CA LEU A 284 5.03 -2.14 -9.95
C LEU A 284 3.93 -3.12 -10.39
N ASN A 285 2.70 -2.64 -10.53
CA ASN A 285 1.56 -3.48 -10.92
C ASN A 285 1.74 -4.09 -12.32
N ASN A 286 2.19 -3.29 -13.29
CA ASN A 286 2.26 -3.74 -14.69
C ASN A 286 3.58 -4.45 -15.03
N ASP A 287 4.71 -3.96 -14.52
CA ASP A 287 6.02 -4.46 -14.93
C ASP A 287 6.49 -5.64 -14.06
N TYR A 288 6.01 -5.75 -12.81
CA TYR A 288 6.46 -6.79 -11.87
C TYR A 288 5.40 -7.82 -11.50
N LEU A 289 4.18 -7.37 -11.20
CA LEU A 289 3.16 -8.27 -10.66
C LEU A 289 2.38 -8.98 -11.77
N GLU A 290 1.75 -8.23 -12.68
CA GLU A 290 0.92 -8.81 -13.75
C GLU A 290 1.64 -9.92 -14.57
N PRO A 291 2.93 -9.78 -14.95
CA PRO A 291 3.65 -10.82 -15.69
C PRO A 291 3.84 -12.13 -14.93
N LEU A 292 3.70 -12.14 -13.60
CA LEU A 292 3.82 -13.34 -12.77
C LEU A 292 2.56 -14.22 -12.82
N LYS A 293 1.48 -13.79 -13.45
CA LYS A 293 0.23 -14.56 -13.55
C LYS A 293 0.42 -16.04 -13.95
N PRO A 294 1.23 -16.40 -14.96
CA PRO A 294 1.42 -17.80 -15.35
C PRO A 294 2.14 -18.66 -14.30
N VAL A 295 2.83 -18.02 -13.34
CA VAL A 295 3.60 -18.70 -12.28
C VAL A 295 2.72 -18.98 -11.06
N PHE A 296 1.69 -18.16 -10.82
CA PHE A 296 0.83 -18.32 -9.65
C PHE A 296 -0.15 -19.50 -9.81
N PRO A 297 -0.31 -20.33 -8.76
CA PRO A 297 -1.35 -21.36 -8.75
C PRO A 297 -2.74 -20.72 -8.67
N ALA A 298 -3.77 -21.44 -9.10
CA ALA A 298 -5.15 -20.93 -9.19
C ALA A 298 -5.70 -20.37 -7.87
N ASN A 299 -5.31 -20.95 -6.72
CA ASN A 299 -5.71 -20.49 -5.39
C ASN A 299 -5.03 -19.18 -4.94
N ARG A 300 -4.18 -18.58 -5.77
CA ARG A 300 -3.54 -17.26 -5.55
C ARG A 300 -4.03 -16.20 -6.54
N LEU A 301 -4.98 -16.54 -7.40
CA LEU A 301 -5.58 -15.61 -8.35
C LEU A 301 -6.89 -15.05 -7.81
N GLY A 302 -7.19 -13.82 -8.19
CA GLY A 302 -8.43 -13.14 -7.85
C GLY A 302 -9.64 -13.66 -8.61
N PRO A 303 -10.83 -13.10 -8.35
CA PRO A 303 -12.09 -13.54 -8.97
C PRO A 303 -12.12 -13.46 -10.51
N GLN A 304 -11.29 -12.60 -11.12
CA GLN A 304 -11.15 -12.51 -12.58
C GLN A 304 -9.89 -13.22 -13.11
N GLY A 305 -9.22 -14.01 -12.28
CA GLY A 305 -7.99 -14.73 -12.65
C GLY A 305 -6.75 -13.84 -12.74
N ASP A 306 -6.80 -12.63 -12.16
CA ASP A 306 -5.67 -11.71 -12.08
C ASP A 306 -4.84 -11.95 -10.80
N VAL A 307 -3.58 -11.56 -10.83
CA VAL A 307 -2.69 -11.64 -9.66
C VAL A 307 -2.97 -10.53 -8.66
N ALA A 308 -2.54 -10.77 -7.42
CA ALA A 308 -2.50 -9.76 -6.38
C ALA A 308 -1.64 -8.56 -6.83
N LYS A 309 -2.17 -7.36 -6.67
CA LYS A 309 -1.54 -6.09 -7.02
C LYS A 309 -1.34 -5.21 -5.79
N VAL A 310 -0.47 -4.21 -5.91
CA VAL A 310 -0.16 -3.24 -4.85
C VAL A 310 -0.98 -1.96 -5.00
N ASN A 311 -1.31 -1.34 -3.86
CA ASN A 311 -1.90 -0.01 -3.72
C ASN A 311 -1.13 0.78 -2.64
N CYS A 312 -1.63 1.96 -2.27
CA CYS A 312 -0.98 2.80 -1.25
C CYS A 312 -0.95 2.11 0.13
N THR A 313 -2.07 1.50 0.54
CA THR A 313 -2.22 0.80 1.83
C THR A 313 -1.31 -0.43 1.94
N THR A 314 -0.92 -1.04 0.82
CA THR A 314 0.00 -2.20 0.83
C THR A 314 1.30 -1.93 1.57
N CYS A 315 1.87 -0.72 1.43
CA CYS A 315 3.07 -0.33 2.17
C CYS A 315 2.75 0.57 3.37
N HIS A 316 1.89 1.58 3.17
CA HIS A 316 1.66 2.64 4.14
C HIS A 316 0.81 2.19 5.33
N ALA A 317 -0.14 1.27 5.13
CA ALA A 317 -0.99 0.72 6.18
C ALA A 317 -1.55 1.76 7.19
N GLY A 318 -2.03 2.90 6.69
CA GLY A 318 -2.66 3.94 7.49
C GLY A 318 -1.69 4.93 8.15
N VAL A 319 -0.43 4.97 7.72
CA VAL A 319 0.58 5.95 8.18
C VAL A 319 1.31 6.64 7.02
N ALA A 320 1.65 7.91 7.21
CA ALA A 320 2.13 8.76 6.10
C ALA A 320 3.48 8.32 5.54
N LYS A 321 4.29 7.61 6.35
CA LYS A 321 5.49 6.89 5.94
C LYS A 321 5.39 5.45 6.45
N PRO A 322 5.62 4.43 5.61
CA PRO A 322 5.61 3.03 6.06
C PRO A 322 6.48 2.85 7.31
N LEU A 323 5.96 2.15 8.32
CA LEU A 323 6.67 1.89 9.58
C LEU A 323 7.21 3.17 10.26
N TYR A 324 6.45 4.28 10.16
CA TYR A 324 6.85 5.60 10.65
C TYR A 324 8.18 6.13 10.08
N GLY A 325 8.63 5.60 8.95
CA GLY A 325 9.89 5.98 8.32
C GLY A 325 11.11 5.26 8.89
N ALA A 326 10.95 4.12 9.55
CA ALA A 326 12.06 3.26 9.95
C ALA A 326 12.99 2.96 8.76
N ALA A 327 14.31 3.04 8.98
CA ALA A 327 15.32 2.93 7.94
C ALA A 327 15.50 1.48 7.46
N MET A 328 14.59 1.01 6.59
CA MET A 328 14.48 -0.39 6.18
C MET A 328 15.67 -0.92 5.36
N ILE A 329 16.41 -0.05 4.69
CA ILE A 329 17.47 -0.46 3.75
C ILE A 329 18.89 -0.19 4.25
N LYS A 330 19.04 0.49 5.40
CA LYS A 330 20.35 0.91 5.92
C LYS A 330 21.30 -0.28 6.08
N ASP A 331 20.78 -1.40 6.59
CA ASP A 331 21.56 -2.60 6.89
C ASP A 331 21.67 -3.56 5.70
N TYR A 332 21.01 -3.27 4.58
CA TYR A 332 20.96 -4.11 3.38
C TYR A 332 21.17 -3.31 2.09
N PRO A 333 22.36 -2.72 1.89
CA PRO A 333 22.65 -1.90 0.70
C PRO A 333 22.49 -2.65 -0.63
N ILE A 334 22.61 -3.99 -0.63
CA ILE A 334 22.36 -4.82 -1.83
C ILE A 334 20.92 -4.70 -2.35
N LEU A 335 19.97 -4.32 -1.49
CA LEU A 335 18.58 -4.07 -1.83
C LEU A 335 18.37 -2.71 -2.51
N VAL A 336 19.45 -2.00 -2.83
CA VAL A 336 19.45 -0.85 -3.74
C VAL A 336 20.12 -1.30 -5.04
N GLY A 337 19.43 -1.17 -6.16
CA GLY A 337 19.99 -1.55 -7.45
C GLY A 337 19.46 -0.69 -8.59
N PRO A 338 20.17 -0.62 -9.72
CA PRO A 338 19.61 -0.02 -10.92
C PRO A 338 18.33 -0.75 -11.31
N ALA A 339 17.43 -0.07 -12.02
CA ALA A 339 16.28 -0.74 -12.61
C ALA A 339 16.77 -1.97 -13.40
N PRO A 340 16.16 -3.16 -13.24
CA PRO A 340 16.41 -4.22 -14.20
C PRO A 340 16.08 -3.65 -15.59
N ALA A 341 16.95 -3.92 -16.57
CA ALA A 341 16.66 -3.59 -17.95
C ALA A 341 15.25 -4.09 -18.22
N ARG A 342 14.34 -3.19 -18.63
CA ARG A 342 12.98 -3.58 -19.02
C ARG A 342 13.17 -4.72 -20.01
N THR A 343 12.93 -5.96 -19.60
CA THR A 343 12.76 -7.05 -20.54
C THR A 343 11.61 -6.58 -21.38
N ALA A 344 11.91 -6.22 -22.62
CA ALA A 344 10.92 -5.82 -23.60
C ALA A 344 9.90 -6.97 -23.64
N SER A 345 8.81 -6.81 -22.89
CA SER A 345 7.66 -7.68 -23.05
C SER A 345 7.26 -7.49 -24.50
N ALA A 346 7.24 -8.61 -25.21
CA ALA A 346 6.94 -8.70 -26.62
C ALA A 346 5.78 -7.76 -26.97
N ALA A 347 6.10 -6.71 -27.71
CA ALA A 347 5.11 -6.01 -28.50
C ALA A 347 4.62 -7.01 -29.55
N LYS A 348 3.45 -7.62 -29.30
CA LYS A 348 2.50 -8.05 -30.32
C LYS A 348 1.09 -7.86 -29.78
#